data_AF-A0A1F3NJW7-F1
#
_entry.id   AF-A0A1F3NJW7-F1
#
_cell.length_a   1.000
_cell.length_b   1.000
_cell.length_c   1.000
_cell.angle_alpha   90.00
_cell.angle_beta   90.00
_cell.angle_gamma   90.00
#
_symmetry.space_group_name_H-M   'P 1'
#
loop_
_entity.id
_entity.type
_entity.pdbx_description
1 polymer ?
#
loop_
_entity_poly.entity_id
_entity_poly.type
_entity_poly.pdbx_seq_one_letter_code
_entity_poly.pdbx_strand_id
1 'polypeptide(L)'
;MENKTQKTVTFVGAIVIALLLIGIIITTVSNSKGKRNLNAEKQTSEKLLSEKLSAEKELAKLNTDFSALKQKSDATQKLLTETNMKIAEKEKKINSLTGENRSLRANKKELEELKKLKSDLDKQFISLKSDYDRLTAQNKDLQNSLSSLETENKNLAMLLENFRKASTDNYLVTATRGKKAEKIVVFASRAKKINIAFEVPNSLTNAISFKLVTPSGTTINPDGKSLAWTFPLDSRDFTASLSGVTGEFEQSRQVVLNYVPKGKLAKGEYKIQIICDGNNIGNCRVMLK
;
A
#
# COMPACT_ATOMS: atom_id res chain seq x y z
N MET A 1 142.18 84.55 86.01
CA MET A 1 142.21 83.44 85.01
C MET A 1 140.77 82.99 84.74
N GLU A 2 140.01 83.82 84.03
CA GLU A 2 138.68 83.56 83.47
C GLU A 2 138.85 83.19 81.99
N ASN A 3 138.52 81.96 81.53
CA ASN A 3 138.16 81.67 80.12
C ASN A 3 137.89 80.19 79.73
N LYS A 4 137.91 79.21 80.65
CA LYS A 4 137.68 77.79 80.26
C LYS A 4 136.29 77.22 80.58
N THR A 5 135.53 77.82 81.50
CA THR A 5 134.22 77.28 81.93
C THR A 5 133.02 77.72 81.07
N GLN A 6 133.13 78.78 80.26
CA GLN A 6 132.04 79.22 79.37
C GLN A 6 131.91 78.40 78.07
N LYS A 7 132.99 77.73 77.61
CA LYS A 7 132.97 76.95 76.35
C LYS A 7 132.31 75.57 76.50
N THR A 8 132.30 74.98 77.69
CA THR A 8 131.68 73.67 77.94
C THR A 8 130.16 73.77 78.09
N VAL A 9 129.64 74.83 78.72
CA VAL A 9 128.20 75.03 78.90
C VAL A 9 127.49 75.34 77.58
N THR A 10 128.12 76.11 76.69
CA THR A 10 127.58 76.41 75.35
C THR A 10 127.60 75.19 74.43
N PHE A 11 128.62 74.34 74.50
CA PHE A 11 128.72 73.11 73.71
C PHE A 11 127.71 72.04 74.15
N VAL A 12 127.52 71.85 75.47
CA VAL A 12 126.53 70.91 76.00
C VAL A 12 125.10 71.39 75.71
N GLY A 13 124.83 72.70 75.83
CA GLY A 13 123.54 73.29 75.44
C GLY A 13 123.21 73.09 73.96
N ALA A 14 124.20 73.25 73.06
CA ALA A 14 124.02 73.04 71.63
C ALA A 14 123.70 71.57 71.27
N ILE A 15 124.33 70.60 71.96
CA ILE A 15 124.07 69.17 71.72
C ILE A 15 122.66 68.78 72.19
N VAL A 16 122.21 69.29 73.34
CA VAL A 16 120.85 69.00 73.85
C VAL A 16 119.78 69.60 72.92
N ILE A 17 120.01 70.81 72.41
CA ILE A 17 119.11 71.44 71.44
C ILE A 17 119.10 70.66 70.11
N ALA A 18 120.26 70.19 69.64
CA ALA A 18 120.35 69.38 68.43
C ALA A 18 119.61 68.03 68.58
N LEU A 19 119.73 67.35 69.73
CA LEU A 19 119.02 66.10 70.00
C LEU A 19 117.50 66.30 70.11
N LEU A 20 117.05 67.41 70.72
CA LEU A 20 115.63 67.76 70.76
C LEU A 20 115.06 68.06 69.37
N LEU A 21 115.81 68.78 68.52
CA LEU A 21 115.42 69.05 67.14
C LEU A 21 115.31 67.76 66.31
N ILE A 22 116.24 66.81 66.49
CA ILE A 22 116.19 65.50 65.84
C ILE A 22 114.96 64.71 66.32
N GLY A 23 114.65 64.74 67.62
CA GLY A 23 113.46 64.10 68.18
C GLY A 23 112.14 64.65 67.60
N ILE A 24 112.06 65.96 67.39
CA ILE A 24 110.92 66.63 66.76
C ILE A 24 110.82 66.25 65.27
N ILE A 25 111.95 66.16 64.55
CA ILE A 25 111.97 65.75 63.13
C ILE A 25 111.54 64.27 62.99
N ILE A 26 112.01 63.37 63.85
CA ILE A 26 111.63 61.95 63.79
C ILE A 26 110.14 61.76 64.12
N THR A 27 109.62 62.45 65.14
CA THR A 27 108.20 62.36 65.49
C THR A 27 107.29 62.98 64.43
N THR A 28 107.68 64.11 63.82
CA THR A 28 106.91 64.71 62.71
C THR A 28 106.96 63.87 61.43
N VAL A 29 108.12 63.28 61.09
CA VAL A 29 108.26 62.38 59.93
C VAL A 29 107.52 61.06 60.16
N SER A 30 107.64 60.46 61.34
CA SER A 30 106.91 59.23 61.69
C SER A 30 105.40 59.46 61.73
N ASN A 31 104.94 60.59 62.29
CA ASN A 31 103.54 61.00 62.23
C ASN A 31 103.07 61.30 60.79
N SER A 32 103.95 61.80 59.91
CA SER A 32 103.63 61.97 58.49
C SER A 32 103.50 60.63 57.74
N LYS A 33 104.33 59.64 58.06
CA LYS A 33 104.25 58.27 57.52
C LYS A 33 103.00 57.56 58.06
N GLY A 34 102.70 57.72 59.35
CA GLY A 34 101.47 57.26 59.99
C GLY A 34 100.23 57.85 59.32
N LYS A 35 100.20 59.16 59.06
CA LYS A 35 99.10 59.84 58.32
C LYS A 35 98.98 59.40 56.87
N ARG A 36 100.11 59.13 56.18
CA ARG A 36 100.11 58.61 54.80
C ARG A 36 99.58 57.18 54.73
N ASN A 37 99.99 56.32 55.66
CA ASN A 37 99.49 54.94 55.74
C ASN A 37 97.99 54.91 56.13
N LEU A 38 97.57 55.74 57.10
CA LEU A 38 96.16 55.90 57.45
C LEU A 38 95.32 56.41 56.27
N ASN A 39 95.84 57.33 55.46
CA ASN A 39 95.13 57.83 54.28
C ASN A 39 95.08 56.80 53.13
N ALA A 40 96.15 56.02 52.94
CA ALA A 40 96.16 54.93 51.96
C ALA A 40 95.19 53.80 52.37
N GLU A 41 95.18 53.44 53.65
CA GLU A 41 94.28 52.45 54.22
C GLU A 41 92.82 52.93 54.21
N LYS A 42 92.58 54.23 54.44
CA LYS A 42 91.27 54.87 54.24
C LYS A 42 90.84 54.84 52.78
N GLN A 43 91.71 55.15 51.81
CA GLN A 43 91.37 55.06 50.39
C GLN A 43 91.06 53.63 49.95
N THR A 44 91.79 52.63 50.44
CA THR A 44 91.47 51.22 50.16
C THR A 44 90.18 50.80 50.85
N SER A 45 89.93 51.28 52.06
CA SER A 45 88.67 51.03 52.79
C SER A 45 87.48 51.68 52.06
N GLU A 46 87.61 52.91 51.59
CA GLU A 46 86.60 53.62 50.80
C GLU A 46 86.36 52.93 49.44
N LYS A 47 87.41 52.44 48.76
CA LYS A 47 87.27 51.64 47.53
C LYS A 47 86.57 50.32 47.78
N LEU A 48 87.00 49.55 48.79
CA LEU A 48 86.37 48.29 49.18
C LEU A 48 84.92 48.50 49.63
N LEU A 49 84.63 49.60 50.32
CA LEU A 49 83.27 49.99 50.69
C LEU A 49 82.45 50.30 49.43
N SER A 50 83.01 51.02 48.46
CA SER A 50 82.34 51.34 47.20
C SER A 50 82.10 50.10 46.33
N GLU A 51 83.05 49.17 46.26
CA GLU A 51 82.90 47.89 45.58
C GLU A 51 81.87 47.02 46.27
N LYS A 52 81.90 46.93 47.60
CA LYS A 52 80.88 46.23 48.39
C LYS A 52 79.49 46.82 48.16
N LEU A 53 79.37 48.15 48.16
CA LEU A 53 78.10 48.85 47.95
C LEU A 53 77.60 48.68 46.51
N SER A 54 78.50 48.63 45.52
CA SER A 54 78.17 48.28 44.14
C SER A 54 77.69 46.83 44.00
N ALA A 55 78.39 45.88 44.64
CA ALA A 55 78.02 44.48 44.64
C ALA A 55 76.69 44.23 45.37
N GLU A 56 76.43 44.91 46.50
CA GLU A 56 75.12 44.88 47.19
C GLU A 56 74.00 45.42 46.30
N LYS A 57 74.27 46.48 45.53
CA LYS A 57 73.30 47.05 44.59
C LYS A 57 73.02 46.10 43.42
N GLU A 58 74.03 45.44 42.88
CA GLU A 58 73.87 44.41 41.84
C GLU A 58 73.12 43.19 42.37
N LEU A 59 73.42 42.72 43.59
CA LEU A 59 72.69 41.63 44.24
C LEU A 59 71.22 41.98 44.46
N ALA A 60 70.94 43.21 44.91
CA ALA A 60 69.57 43.70 45.04
C ALA A 60 68.84 43.69 43.70
N LYS A 61 69.50 44.14 42.62
CA LYS A 61 68.93 44.13 41.26
C LYS A 61 68.70 42.71 40.72
N LEU A 62 69.66 41.81 40.91
CA LEU A 62 69.54 40.40 40.54
C LEU A 62 68.38 39.72 41.29
N ASN A 63 68.20 40.01 42.57
CA ASN A 63 67.07 39.50 43.35
C ASN A 63 65.73 40.04 42.84
N THR A 64 65.65 41.32 42.45
CA THR A 64 64.42 41.88 41.86
C THR A 64 64.14 41.26 40.49
N ASP A 65 65.15 41.12 39.64
CA ASP A 65 65.01 40.54 38.30
C ASP A 65 64.63 39.05 38.39
N PHE A 66 65.22 38.31 39.33
CA PHE A 66 64.88 36.91 39.60
C PHE A 66 63.44 36.76 40.09
N SER A 67 63.00 37.62 41.02
CA SER A 67 61.61 37.61 41.49
C SER A 67 60.63 37.93 40.37
N ALA A 68 60.94 38.89 39.50
CA ALA A 68 60.12 39.23 38.34
C ALA A 68 60.08 38.08 37.32
N LEU A 69 61.21 37.44 37.03
CA LEU A 69 61.27 36.26 36.16
C LEU A 69 60.47 35.10 36.75
N LYS A 70 60.56 34.87 38.06
CA LYS A 70 59.83 33.81 38.74
C LYS A 70 58.32 34.05 38.67
N GLN A 71 57.86 35.28 38.94
CA GLN A 71 56.45 35.65 38.77
C GLN A 71 55.97 35.46 37.33
N LYS A 72 56.78 35.86 36.33
CA LYS A 72 56.46 35.67 34.92
C LYS A 72 56.41 34.19 34.53
N SER A 73 57.33 33.38 35.05
CA SER A 73 57.34 31.92 34.86
C SER A 73 56.07 31.30 35.45
N ASP A 74 55.69 31.67 36.66
CA ASP A 74 54.51 31.13 37.32
C ASP A 74 53.21 31.57 36.60
N ALA A 75 53.16 32.81 36.12
CA ALA A 75 52.05 33.30 35.29
C ALA A 75 51.96 32.57 33.94
N THR A 76 53.10 32.32 33.30
CA THR A 76 53.17 31.56 32.04
C THR A 76 52.75 30.11 32.25
N GLN A 77 53.17 29.50 33.35
CA GLN A 77 52.76 28.14 33.71
C GLN A 77 51.24 28.04 33.92
N LYS A 78 50.64 29.01 34.63
CA LYS A 78 49.18 29.09 34.79
C LYS A 78 48.49 29.22 33.43
N LEU A 79 48.94 30.16 32.59
CA LEU A 79 48.37 30.37 31.27
C LEU A 79 48.46 29.11 30.39
N LEU A 80 49.59 28.39 30.46
CA LEU A 80 49.80 27.13 29.74
C LEU A 80 48.82 26.04 30.23
N THR A 81 48.63 25.92 31.55
CA THR A 81 47.65 24.96 32.09
C THR A 81 46.22 25.30 31.68
N GLU A 82 45.83 26.58 31.72
CA GLU A 82 44.50 27.02 31.30
C GLU A 82 44.24 26.82 29.81
N THR A 83 45.23 27.12 28.97
CA THR A 83 45.13 26.89 27.53
C THR A 83 45.05 25.40 27.20
N ASN A 84 45.83 24.55 27.86
CA ASN A 84 45.73 23.10 27.70
C ASN A 84 44.36 22.56 28.13
N MET A 85 43.78 23.06 29.23
CA MET A 85 42.42 22.69 29.63
C MET A 85 41.39 23.10 28.58
N LYS A 86 41.49 24.33 28.05
CA LYS A 86 40.60 24.81 26.98
C LYS A 86 40.75 23.99 25.70
N ILE A 87 41.97 23.59 25.33
CA ILE A 87 42.21 22.72 24.17
C ILE A 87 41.51 21.38 24.37
N ALA A 88 41.69 20.74 25.52
CA ALA A 88 41.06 19.45 25.84
C ALA A 88 39.52 19.54 25.82
N GLU A 89 38.93 20.63 26.32
CA GLU A 89 37.48 20.86 26.22
C GLU A 89 37.01 21.03 24.77
N LYS A 90 37.76 21.80 23.97
CA LYS A 90 37.44 22.02 22.56
C LYS A 90 37.55 20.73 21.76
N GLU A 91 38.57 19.90 22.00
CA GLU A 91 38.73 18.58 21.38
C GLU A 91 37.56 17.66 21.72
N LYS A 92 37.14 17.59 23.00
CA LYS A 92 35.94 16.84 23.40
C LYS A 92 34.71 17.32 22.65
N LYS A 93 34.52 18.63 22.50
CA LYS A 93 33.38 19.20 21.78
C LYS A 93 33.44 18.89 20.28
N ILE A 94 34.62 18.96 19.66
CA ILE A 94 34.82 18.57 18.25
C ILE A 94 34.45 17.10 18.04
N ASN A 95 34.89 16.21 18.94
CA ASN A 95 34.58 14.79 18.85
C ASN A 95 33.07 14.52 18.99
N SER A 96 32.39 15.20 19.93
CA SER A 96 30.92 15.11 20.07
C SER A 96 30.20 15.56 18.81
N LEU A 97 30.53 16.76 18.31
CA LEU A 97 29.91 17.34 17.10
C LEU A 97 30.17 16.48 15.87
N THR A 98 31.34 15.84 15.78
CA THR A 98 31.65 14.91 14.69
C THR A 98 30.80 13.65 14.77
N GLY A 99 30.57 13.12 15.98
CA GLY A 99 29.65 12.01 16.23
C GLY A 99 28.21 12.36 15.83
N GLU A 100 27.71 13.50 16.30
CA GLU A 100 26.38 14.02 15.96
C GLU A 100 26.20 14.21 14.45
N ASN A 101 27.21 14.77 13.76
CA ASN A 101 27.18 14.92 12.30
C ASN A 101 27.09 13.57 11.56
N ARG A 102 27.79 12.54 12.05
CA ARG A 102 27.70 11.19 11.47
C ARG A 102 26.29 10.62 11.63
N SER A 103 25.71 10.74 12.82
CA SER A 103 24.33 10.31 13.09
C SER A 103 23.33 11.09 12.23
N LEU A 104 23.50 12.40 12.09
CA LEU A 104 22.61 13.25 11.28
C LEU A 104 22.68 12.87 9.79
N ARG A 105 23.87 12.52 9.28
CA ARG A 105 24.01 11.98 7.91
C ARG A 105 23.32 10.64 7.73
N ALA A 106 23.42 9.74 8.72
CA ALA A 106 22.72 8.45 8.70
C ALA A 106 21.20 8.65 8.70
N ASN A 107 20.68 9.47 9.61
CA ASN A 107 19.25 9.80 9.69
C ASN A 107 18.74 10.44 8.39
N LYS A 108 19.54 11.30 7.74
CA LYS A 108 19.17 11.90 6.45
C LYS A 108 19.08 10.84 5.35
N LYS A 109 19.95 9.83 5.35
CA LYS A 109 19.89 8.72 4.40
C LYS A 109 18.64 7.88 4.63
N GLU A 110 18.35 7.51 5.87
CA GLU A 110 17.13 6.78 6.24
C GLU A 110 15.86 7.56 5.86
N LEU A 111 15.84 8.88 6.06
CA LEU A 111 14.72 9.74 5.66
C LEU A 111 14.48 9.69 4.14
N GLU A 112 15.53 9.73 3.33
CA GLU A 112 15.40 9.64 1.87
C GLU A 112 14.95 8.25 1.42
N GLU A 113 15.40 7.19 2.09
CA GLU A 113 14.91 5.82 1.86
C GLU A 113 13.43 5.68 2.24
N LEU A 114 13.01 6.22 3.39
CA LEU A 114 11.61 6.27 3.82
C LEU A 114 10.72 7.05 2.84
N LYS A 115 11.20 8.18 2.31
CA LYS A 115 10.46 8.95 1.29
C LYS A 115 10.27 8.16 0.00
N LYS A 116 11.31 7.45 -0.46
CA LYS A 116 11.21 6.56 -1.63
C LYS A 116 10.21 5.44 -1.39
N LEU A 117 10.31 4.76 -0.24
CA LEU A 117 9.39 3.69 0.13
C LEU A 117 7.94 4.20 0.19
N LYS A 118 7.70 5.37 0.79
CA LYS A 118 6.38 5.99 0.81
C LYS A 118 5.86 6.28 -0.59
N SER A 119 6.69 6.86 -1.46
CA SER A 119 6.29 7.14 -2.85
C SER A 119 5.92 5.87 -3.62
N ASP A 120 6.65 4.77 -3.43
CA ASP A 120 6.35 3.51 -4.10
C ASP A 120 5.11 2.83 -3.51
N LEU A 121 4.88 2.94 -2.19
CA LEU A 121 3.64 2.49 -1.56
C LEU A 121 2.43 3.28 -2.07
N ASP A 122 2.54 4.61 -2.20
CA ASP A 122 1.47 5.45 -2.74
C ASP A 122 1.12 5.06 -4.18
N LYS A 123 2.12 4.77 -5.03
CA LYS A 123 1.89 4.26 -6.40
C LYS A 123 1.18 2.91 -6.40
N GLN A 124 1.63 1.96 -5.56
CA GLN A 124 0.99 0.65 -5.44
C GLN A 124 -0.44 0.78 -4.95
N PHE A 125 -0.70 1.67 -3.99
CA PHE A 125 -2.03 1.94 -3.48
C PHE A 125 -2.96 2.49 -4.57
N ILE A 126 -2.50 3.47 -5.35
CA ILE A 126 -3.28 4.02 -6.46
C ILE A 126 -3.59 2.95 -7.52
N SER A 127 -2.59 2.13 -7.89
CA SER A 127 -2.78 1.02 -8.83
C SER A 127 -3.82 0.02 -8.32
N LEU A 128 -3.66 -0.42 -7.06
CA LEU A 128 -4.54 -1.40 -6.46
C LEU A 128 -5.98 -0.88 -6.32
N LYS A 129 -6.13 0.42 -5.98
CA LYS A 129 -7.44 1.06 -5.92
C LYS A 129 -8.10 1.12 -7.30
N SER A 130 -7.34 1.44 -8.35
CA SER A 130 -7.85 1.46 -9.72
C SER A 130 -8.27 0.06 -10.18
N ASP A 131 -7.48 -0.97 -9.88
CA ASP A 131 -7.81 -2.35 -10.19
C ASP A 131 -9.07 -2.80 -9.44
N TYR A 132 -9.19 -2.47 -8.16
CA TYR A 132 -10.37 -2.76 -7.34
C TYR A 132 -11.64 -2.14 -7.94
N ASP A 133 -11.58 -0.87 -8.33
CA ASP A 133 -12.74 -0.18 -8.92
C ASP A 133 -13.14 -0.80 -10.27
N ARG A 134 -12.16 -1.16 -11.10
CA ARG A 134 -12.40 -1.87 -12.37
C ARG A 134 -13.04 -3.23 -12.15
N LEU A 135 -12.49 -4.04 -11.25
CA LEU A 135 -13.00 -5.37 -10.92
C LEU A 135 -14.42 -5.30 -10.32
N THR A 136 -14.69 -4.29 -9.50
CA THR A 136 -16.02 -4.07 -8.92
C THR A 136 -17.04 -3.72 -10.00
N ALA A 137 -16.68 -2.85 -10.94
CA ALA A 137 -17.53 -2.51 -12.09
C ALA A 137 -17.81 -3.75 -12.97
N GLN A 138 -16.76 -4.52 -13.31
CA GLN A 138 -16.90 -5.74 -14.09
C GLN A 138 -17.80 -6.78 -13.39
N ASN A 139 -17.68 -6.94 -12.08
CA ASN A 139 -18.52 -7.86 -11.32
C ASN A 139 -20.00 -7.43 -11.36
N LYS A 140 -20.28 -6.14 -11.23
CA LYS A 140 -21.64 -5.59 -11.37
C LYS A 140 -22.22 -5.85 -12.77
N ASP A 141 -21.43 -5.63 -13.82
CA ASP A 141 -21.87 -5.85 -15.20
C ASP A 141 -22.14 -7.34 -15.48
N LEU A 142 -21.30 -8.23 -14.95
CA LEU A 142 -21.49 -9.68 -15.03
C LEU A 142 -22.75 -10.13 -14.28
N GLN A 143 -23.00 -9.60 -13.08
CA GLN A 143 -24.23 -9.91 -12.33
C GLN A 143 -25.49 -9.46 -13.07
N ASN A 144 -25.48 -8.26 -13.67
CA ASN A 144 -26.58 -7.78 -14.48
C ASN A 144 -26.81 -8.67 -15.72
N SER A 145 -25.73 -9.05 -16.40
CA SER A 145 -25.79 -9.94 -17.56
C SER A 145 -26.35 -11.31 -17.18
N LEU A 146 -25.90 -11.87 -16.06
CA LEU A 146 -26.37 -13.16 -15.55
C LEU A 146 -27.87 -13.12 -15.23
N SER A 147 -28.33 -12.08 -14.53
CA SER A 147 -29.76 -11.87 -14.25
C SER A 147 -30.61 -11.75 -15.52
N SER A 148 -30.10 -11.03 -16.54
CA SER A 148 -30.74 -10.92 -17.85
C SER A 148 -30.85 -12.28 -18.55
N LEU A 149 -29.75 -13.05 -18.59
CA LEU A 149 -29.71 -14.38 -19.19
C LEU A 149 -30.63 -15.36 -18.46
N GLU A 150 -30.68 -15.33 -17.13
CA GLU A 150 -31.61 -16.17 -16.36
C GLU A 150 -33.07 -15.85 -16.67
N THR A 151 -33.38 -14.57 -16.84
CA THR A 151 -34.74 -14.12 -17.19
C THR A 151 -35.10 -14.56 -18.61
N GLU A 152 -34.20 -14.39 -19.56
CA GLU A 152 -34.39 -14.85 -20.95
C GLU A 152 -34.56 -16.37 -21.01
N ASN A 153 -33.75 -17.13 -20.28
CA ASN A 153 -33.84 -18.58 -20.25
C ASN A 153 -35.17 -19.06 -19.66
N LYS A 154 -35.65 -18.42 -18.58
CA LYS A 154 -36.99 -18.70 -18.03
C LYS A 154 -38.10 -18.41 -19.03
N ASN A 155 -38.01 -17.29 -19.75
CA ASN A 155 -38.98 -16.92 -20.78
C ASN A 155 -38.99 -17.92 -21.94
N LEU A 156 -37.81 -18.33 -22.42
CA LEU A 156 -37.67 -19.34 -23.47
C LEU A 156 -38.21 -20.70 -23.02
N ALA A 157 -37.90 -21.13 -21.80
CA ALA A 157 -38.44 -22.37 -21.24
C ALA A 157 -39.97 -22.33 -21.19
N MET A 158 -40.56 -21.21 -20.74
CA MET A 158 -42.02 -21.03 -20.71
C MET A 158 -42.64 -21.02 -22.11
N LEU A 159 -41.99 -20.36 -23.07
CA LEU A 159 -42.44 -20.33 -24.47
C LEU A 159 -42.42 -21.74 -25.09
N LEU A 160 -41.36 -22.50 -24.83
CA LEU A 160 -41.20 -23.87 -25.32
C LEU A 160 -42.27 -24.79 -24.73
N GLU A 161 -42.53 -24.70 -23.42
CA GLU A 161 -43.62 -25.43 -22.76
C GLU A 161 -44.99 -25.09 -23.35
N ASN A 162 -45.26 -23.80 -23.62
CA ASN A 162 -46.50 -23.38 -24.27
C ASN A 162 -46.61 -23.92 -25.71
N PHE A 163 -45.52 -23.90 -26.46
CA PHE A 163 -45.49 -24.44 -27.83
C PHE A 163 -45.74 -25.96 -27.84
N ARG A 164 -45.11 -26.70 -26.94
CA ARG A 164 -45.33 -28.16 -26.78
C ARG A 164 -46.81 -28.47 -26.51
N LYS A 165 -47.47 -27.68 -25.67
CA LYS A 165 -48.91 -27.85 -25.37
C LYS A 165 -49.82 -27.55 -26.56
N ALA A 166 -49.39 -26.69 -27.49
CA ALA A 166 -50.20 -26.26 -28.63
C ALA A 166 -49.95 -27.08 -29.91
N SER A 167 -48.98 -28.01 -29.92
CA SER A 167 -48.62 -28.76 -31.12
C SER A 167 -49.47 -30.02 -31.25
N THR A 168 -50.41 -30.00 -32.20
CA THR A 168 -51.02 -31.22 -32.73
C THR A 168 -50.77 -31.27 -34.23
N ASP A 169 -50.53 -32.47 -34.74
CA ASP A 169 -50.10 -32.68 -36.12
C ASP A 169 -50.96 -33.77 -36.79
N ASN A 170 -50.84 -33.90 -38.11
CA ASN A 170 -51.45 -34.98 -38.90
C ASN A 170 -52.98 -35.09 -38.79
N TYR A 171 -53.70 -33.98 -38.97
CA TYR A 171 -55.16 -34.01 -39.00
C TYR A 171 -55.72 -34.65 -40.28
N LEU A 172 -56.61 -35.63 -40.09
CA LEU A 172 -57.41 -36.23 -41.14
C LEU A 172 -58.90 -36.16 -40.77
N VAL A 173 -59.66 -35.35 -41.50
CA VAL A 173 -61.11 -35.25 -41.33
C VAL A 173 -61.82 -35.90 -42.51
N THR A 174 -62.67 -36.89 -42.24
CA THR A 174 -63.41 -37.62 -43.28
C THR A 174 -64.87 -37.79 -42.90
N ALA A 175 -65.76 -37.83 -43.89
CA ALA A 175 -67.13 -38.24 -43.70
C ALA A 175 -67.35 -39.61 -44.36
N THR A 176 -68.04 -40.52 -43.68
CA THR A 176 -68.20 -41.91 -44.15
C THR A 176 -69.65 -42.38 -44.11
N ARG A 177 -69.99 -43.37 -44.95
CA ARG A 177 -71.37 -43.88 -45.15
C ARG A 177 -71.84 -44.88 -44.07
N GLY A 178 -70.93 -45.44 -43.27
CA GLY A 178 -71.15 -46.32 -42.11
C GLY A 178 -72.31 -47.35 -42.15
N LYS A 179 -71.99 -48.64 -42.44
CA LYS A 179 -72.56 -49.85 -41.79
C LYS A 179 -71.81 -51.18 -42.08
N LYS A 180 -71.07 -51.35 -43.20
CA LYS A 180 -70.22 -52.54 -43.48
C LYS A 180 -68.81 -52.24 -44.03
N ALA A 181 -68.60 -51.09 -44.66
CA ALA A 181 -67.29 -50.60 -45.09
C ALA A 181 -67.24 -49.08 -44.93
N GLU A 182 -66.15 -48.55 -44.39
CA GLU A 182 -65.95 -47.11 -44.15
C GLU A 182 -65.55 -46.36 -45.43
N LYS A 183 -66.47 -46.30 -46.41
CA LYS A 183 -66.22 -45.54 -47.64
C LYS A 183 -66.37 -44.04 -47.39
N ILE A 184 -65.31 -43.28 -47.68
CA ILE A 184 -65.29 -41.81 -47.64
C ILE A 184 -66.29 -41.26 -48.66
N VAL A 185 -67.10 -40.28 -48.23
CA VAL A 185 -68.13 -39.63 -49.03
C VAL A 185 -68.11 -38.12 -48.78
N VAL A 186 -68.32 -37.34 -49.85
CA VAL A 186 -68.34 -35.87 -49.78
C VAL A 186 -69.76 -35.33 -49.65
N PHE A 187 -70.77 -36.08 -50.08
CA PHE A 187 -72.17 -35.63 -50.07
C PHE A 187 -72.81 -35.85 -48.69
N ALA A 188 -73.41 -34.79 -48.13
CA ALA A 188 -74.06 -34.80 -46.81
C ALA A 188 -75.19 -35.85 -46.73
N SER A 189 -75.94 -36.01 -47.83
CA SER A 189 -77.02 -37.00 -47.94
C SER A 189 -76.55 -38.45 -47.84
N ARG A 190 -75.28 -38.71 -48.19
CA ARG A 190 -74.66 -40.04 -48.20
C ARG A 190 -73.78 -40.27 -46.97
N ALA A 191 -73.39 -39.21 -46.27
CA ALA A 191 -72.60 -39.27 -45.05
C ALA A 191 -73.48 -39.66 -43.86
N LYS A 192 -72.96 -40.57 -43.03
CA LYS A 192 -73.62 -41.05 -41.81
C LYS A 192 -72.83 -40.74 -40.55
N LYS A 193 -71.52 -40.57 -40.66
CA LYS A 193 -70.65 -40.14 -39.56
C LYS A 193 -69.52 -39.26 -40.09
N ILE A 194 -68.99 -38.40 -39.21
CA ILE A 194 -67.76 -37.64 -39.43
C ILE A 194 -66.70 -38.24 -38.50
N ASN A 195 -65.56 -38.62 -39.07
CA ASN A 195 -64.40 -39.14 -38.35
C ASN A 195 -63.27 -38.09 -38.43
N ILE A 196 -62.63 -37.81 -37.30
CA ILE A 196 -61.48 -36.89 -37.20
C ILE A 196 -60.36 -37.65 -36.52
N ALA A 197 -59.25 -37.87 -37.21
CA ALA A 197 -58.05 -38.46 -36.66
C ALA A 197 -56.95 -37.40 -36.61
N PHE A 198 -56.18 -37.37 -35.54
CA PHE A 198 -55.05 -36.46 -35.38
C PHE A 198 -54.04 -37.03 -34.40
N GLU A 199 -52.81 -36.56 -34.45
CA GLU A 199 -51.73 -36.99 -33.57
C GLU A 199 -51.48 -35.96 -32.48
N VAL A 200 -51.42 -36.44 -31.25
CA VAL A 200 -51.06 -35.66 -30.06
C VAL A 200 -49.78 -36.23 -29.45
N PRO A 201 -48.86 -35.39 -28.96
CA PRO A 201 -47.77 -35.82 -28.11
C PRO A 201 -48.28 -36.65 -26.89
N ASN A 202 -47.57 -37.73 -26.53
CA ASN A 202 -47.97 -38.61 -25.42
C ASN A 202 -48.03 -37.91 -24.05
N SER A 203 -47.33 -36.78 -23.85
CA SER A 203 -47.40 -35.98 -22.62
C SER A 203 -48.74 -35.26 -22.45
N LEU A 204 -49.52 -35.10 -23.52
CA LEU A 204 -50.89 -34.57 -23.47
C LEU A 204 -51.87 -35.69 -23.06
N THR A 205 -51.72 -36.21 -21.84
CA THR A 205 -52.58 -37.26 -21.27
C THR A 205 -53.91 -36.76 -20.71
N ASN A 206 -54.11 -35.45 -20.65
CA ASN A 206 -55.25 -34.85 -19.96
C ASN A 206 -56.51 -34.85 -20.83
N ALA A 207 -57.66 -34.49 -20.24
CA ALA A 207 -58.98 -34.62 -20.83
C ALA A 207 -59.12 -33.82 -22.15
N ILE A 208 -58.82 -34.47 -23.28
CA ILE A 208 -59.08 -33.93 -24.61
C ILE A 208 -60.59 -33.82 -24.79
N SER A 209 -61.05 -32.60 -25.07
CA SER A 209 -62.43 -32.26 -25.33
C SER A 209 -62.58 -31.65 -26.72
N PHE A 210 -63.80 -31.67 -27.24
CA PHE A 210 -64.07 -31.28 -28.61
C PHE A 210 -65.32 -30.42 -28.68
N LYS A 211 -65.29 -29.42 -29.56
CA LYS A 211 -66.43 -28.59 -29.89
C LYS A 211 -66.69 -28.68 -31.39
N LEU A 212 -67.87 -29.17 -31.75
CA LEU A 212 -68.30 -29.28 -33.14
C LEU A 212 -69.39 -28.23 -33.42
N VAL A 213 -69.16 -27.34 -34.37
CA VAL A 213 -70.15 -26.39 -34.86
C VAL A 213 -70.68 -26.87 -36.21
N THR A 214 -71.98 -27.13 -36.26
CA THR A 214 -72.70 -27.55 -37.47
C THR A 214 -72.94 -26.38 -38.43
N PRO A 215 -73.25 -26.65 -39.72
CA PRO A 215 -73.57 -25.59 -40.69
C PRO A 215 -74.74 -24.69 -40.28
N SER A 216 -75.65 -25.18 -39.44
CA SER A 216 -76.77 -24.40 -38.87
C SER A 216 -76.38 -23.53 -37.68
N GLY A 217 -75.10 -23.52 -37.28
CA GLY A 217 -74.58 -22.76 -36.14
C GLY A 217 -74.78 -23.46 -34.79
N THR A 218 -75.39 -24.65 -34.75
CA THR A 218 -75.58 -25.42 -33.52
C THR A 218 -74.24 -26.00 -33.06
N THR A 219 -73.89 -25.75 -31.81
CA THR A 219 -72.69 -26.29 -31.15
C THR A 219 -73.01 -27.61 -30.45
N ILE A 220 -72.16 -28.62 -30.65
CA ILE A 220 -72.25 -29.94 -30.04
C ILE A 220 -71.00 -30.14 -29.19
N ASN A 221 -71.23 -30.43 -27.91
CA ASN A 221 -70.21 -30.68 -26.90
C ASN A 221 -70.09 -32.20 -26.60
N PRO A 222 -69.01 -32.64 -25.93
CA PRO A 222 -68.69 -34.05 -25.69
C PRO A 222 -69.74 -34.81 -24.87
N ASP A 223 -70.54 -34.13 -24.04
CA ASP A 223 -71.53 -34.75 -23.15
C ASP A 223 -72.73 -35.36 -23.89
N GLY A 224 -72.85 -35.12 -25.19
CA GLY A 224 -73.88 -35.71 -26.03
C GLY A 224 -73.50 -37.11 -26.53
N LYS A 225 -74.37 -38.11 -26.34
CA LYS A 225 -74.24 -39.50 -26.86
C LYS A 225 -73.90 -39.63 -28.37
N SER A 226 -73.96 -38.54 -29.14
CA SER A 226 -73.62 -38.47 -30.56
C SER A 226 -72.13 -38.29 -30.85
N LEU A 227 -71.33 -37.93 -29.85
CA LEU A 227 -69.90 -37.70 -29.96
C LEU A 227 -69.18 -38.80 -29.16
N ALA A 228 -68.32 -39.58 -29.80
CA ALA A 228 -67.51 -40.61 -29.15
C ALA A 228 -66.07 -40.47 -29.60
N TRP A 229 -65.13 -40.65 -28.69
CA TRP A 229 -63.71 -40.59 -28.99
C TRP A 229 -63.01 -41.82 -28.42
N THR A 230 -62.00 -42.29 -29.12
CA THR A 230 -61.25 -43.49 -28.74
C THR A 230 -59.79 -43.28 -29.04
N PHE A 231 -58.94 -43.79 -28.16
CA PHE A 231 -57.59 -44.12 -28.54
C PHE A 231 -57.59 -45.51 -29.18
N PRO A 232 -57.27 -45.67 -30.47
CA PRO A 232 -57.01 -47.00 -31.00
C PRO A 232 -55.93 -47.66 -30.13
N LEU A 233 -56.08 -48.96 -29.84
CA LEU A 233 -55.01 -49.73 -29.21
C LEU A 233 -53.81 -49.67 -30.16
N ASP A 234 -52.71 -49.15 -29.64
CA ASP A 234 -51.41 -49.16 -30.29
C ASP A 234 -51.12 -50.58 -30.78
N SER A 235 -51.15 -50.80 -32.09
CA SER A 235 -50.45 -51.93 -32.72
C SER A 235 -48.96 -51.58 -32.73
N ARG A 236 -48.38 -51.51 -31.53
CA ARG A 236 -46.93 -51.51 -31.37
C ARG A 236 -46.43 -52.82 -31.94
N ASP A 237 -45.69 -52.72 -33.04
CA ASP A 237 -44.48 -53.52 -33.31
C ASP A 237 -43.88 -53.26 -34.71
N PHE A 238 -44.20 -52.17 -35.41
CA PHE A 238 -43.49 -51.85 -36.67
C PHE A 238 -43.24 -50.35 -36.86
N THR A 239 -42.20 -49.83 -36.23
CA THR A 239 -41.50 -48.63 -36.72
C THR A 239 -40.00 -48.90 -36.77
N ALA A 240 -39.46 -49.12 -37.97
CA ALA A 240 -38.03 -49.02 -38.21
C ALA A 240 -37.69 -47.53 -38.40
N SER A 241 -37.04 -46.92 -37.41
CA SER A 241 -36.46 -45.58 -37.57
C SER A 241 -35.03 -45.69 -38.08
N LEU A 242 -34.69 -44.93 -39.13
CA LEU A 242 -33.35 -44.79 -39.70
C LEU A 242 -32.52 -43.65 -39.04
N SER A 243 -33.03 -42.98 -38.00
CA SER A 243 -32.32 -41.86 -37.37
C SER A 243 -31.34 -42.31 -36.28
N GLY A 244 -30.08 -41.90 -36.40
CA GLY A 244 -29.01 -42.18 -35.42
C GLY A 244 -29.00 -41.27 -34.19
N VAL A 245 -30.11 -40.61 -33.87
CA VAL A 245 -30.22 -39.70 -32.71
C VAL A 245 -30.87 -40.48 -31.57
N THR A 246 -30.17 -40.65 -30.46
CA THR A 246 -30.64 -41.34 -29.24
C THR A 246 -31.13 -40.33 -28.20
N GLY A 247 -32.12 -39.52 -28.56
CA GLY A 247 -32.83 -38.63 -27.61
C GLY A 247 -34.09 -39.30 -27.07
N GLU A 248 -34.58 -38.85 -25.92
CA GLU A 248 -35.95 -39.16 -25.48
C GLU A 248 -36.94 -38.47 -26.43
N PHE A 249 -37.33 -39.16 -27.50
CA PHE A 249 -38.36 -38.67 -28.41
C PHE A 249 -39.73 -38.95 -27.79
N GLU A 250 -40.50 -37.89 -27.65
CA GLU A 250 -41.89 -38.01 -27.25
C GLU A 250 -42.66 -38.71 -28.37
N GLN A 251 -43.17 -39.92 -28.08
CA GLN A 251 -43.98 -40.67 -29.03
C GLN A 251 -45.32 -39.95 -29.22
N SER A 252 -45.76 -39.74 -30.46
CA SER A 252 -47.10 -39.26 -30.75
C SER A 252 -48.12 -40.40 -30.66
N ARG A 253 -49.35 -40.09 -30.24
CA ARG A 253 -50.48 -41.01 -30.20
C ARG A 253 -51.61 -40.48 -31.06
N GLN A 254 -52.24 -41.38 -31.82
CA GLN A 254 -53.39 -41.02 -32.62
C GLN A 254 -54.67 -40.99 -31.77
N VAL A 255 -55.45 -39.91 -31.90
CA VAL A 255 -56.78 -39.76 -31.30
C VAL A 255 -57.81 -39.75 -32.42
N VAL A 256 -58.86 -40.57 -32.27
CA VAL A 256 -59.95 -40.63 -33.25
C VAL A 256 -61.25 -40.18 -32.60
N LEU A 257 -61.82 -39.13 -33.16
CA LEU A 257 -63.13 -38.58 -32.81
C LEU A 257 -64.16 -38.99 -33.86
N ASN A 258 -65.30 -39.52 -33.40
CA ASN A 258 -66.42 -39.93 -34.22
C ASN A 258 -67.67 -39.14 -33.83
N TYR A 259 -68.28 -38.47 -34.81
CA TYR A 259 -69.58 -37.82 -34.68
C TYR A 259 -70.65 -38.54 -35.49
N VAL A 260 -71.67 -39.05 -34.79
CA VAL A 260 -72.84 -39.72 -35.37
C VAL A 260 -74.10 -38.88 -35.06
N PRO A 261 -74.64 -38.14 -36.04
CA PRO A 261 -75.87 -37.37 -35.84
C PRO A 261 -77.08 -38.29 -35.63
N LYS A 262 -78.09 -37.79 -34.90
CA LYS A 262 -79.39 -38.47 -34.77
C LYS A 262 -80.21 -38.48 -36.08
N GLY A 263 -79.85 -37.61 -37.05
CA GLY A 263 -80.52 -37.45 -38.35
C GLY A 263 -79.54 -37.39 -39.52
N LYS A 264 -80.01 -36.95 -40.70
CA LYS A 264 -79.12 -36.74 -41.86
C LYS A 264 -78.17 -35.56 -41.59
N LEU A 265 -76.93 -35.65 -42.06
CA LEU A 265 -76.00 -34.52 -42.04
C LEU A 265 -76.52 -33.41 -42.96
N ALA A 266 -76.36 -32.17 -42.51
CA ALA A 266 -76.67 -30.98 -43.29
C ALA A 266 -75.55 -30.72 -44.29
N LYS A 267 -75.89 -30.06 -45.40
CA LYS A 267 -74.90 -29.54 -46.35
C LYS A 267 -74.25 -28.30 -45.75
N GLY A 268 -72.95 -28.13 -45.97
CA GLY A 268 -72.21 -26.96 -45.54
C GLY A 268 -70.95 -27.29 -44.73
N GLU A 269 -70.39 -26.23 -44.13
CA GLU A 269 -69.13 -26.28 -43.38
C GLU A 269 -69.37 -26.69 -41.94
N TYR A 270 -68.69 -27.76 -41.51
CA TYR A 270 -68.58 -28.15 -40.12
C TYR A 270 -67.24 -27.68 -39.57
N LYS A 271 -67.24 -26.99 -38.43
CA LYS A 271 -66.03 -26.49 -37.76
C LYS A 271 -65.81 -27.30 -36.49
N ILE A 272 -64.60 -27.84 -36.33
CA ILE A 272 -64.19 -28.67 -35.21
C ILE A 272 -63.06 -27.95 -34.48
N GLN A 273 -63.20 -27.79 -33.18
CA GLN A 273 -62.17 -27.27 -32.30
C GLN A 273 -61.76 -28.38 -31.32
N ILE A 274 -60.45 -28.61 -31.22
CA ILE A 274 -59.85 -29.60 -30.34
C ILE A 274 -59.26 -28.84 -29.15
N ILE A 275 -59.64 -29.25 -27.95
CA ILE A 275 -59.33 -28.54 -26.72
C ILE A 275 -58.66 -29.51 -25.75
N CYS A 276 -57.48 -29.17 -25.22
CA CYS A 276 -56.83 -29.90 -24.12
C CYS A 276 -56.60 -28.93 -22.97
N ASP A 277 -57.02 -29.29 -21.76
CA ASP A 277 -56.91 -28.47 -20.54
C ASP A 277 -57.43 -27.04 -20.71
N GLY A 278 -58.53 -26.87 -21.45
CA GLY A 278 -59.15 -25.57 -21.73
C GLY A 278 -58.46 -24.75 -22.84
N ASN A 279 -57.31 -25.18 -23.35
CA ASN A 279 -56.59 -24.53 -24.44
C ASN A 279 -56.95 -25.15 -25.79
N ASN A 280 -57.13 -24.30 -26.81
CA ASN A 280 -57.34 -24.76 -28.17
C ASN A 280 -56.01 -25.26 -28.77
N ILE A 281 -55.93 -26.55 -29.04
CA ILE A 281 -54.72 -27.18 -29.60
C ILE A 281 -54.83 -27.40 -31.11
N GLY A 282 -56.01 -27.23 -31.70
CA GLY A 282 -56.22 -27.54 -33.12
C GLY A 282 -57.60 -27.15 -33.65
N ASN A 283 -57.63 -26.69 -34.90
CA ASN A 283 -58.87 -26.35 -35.59
C ASN A 283 -58.97 -27.11 -36.92
N CYS A 284 -60.09 -27.78 -37.11
CA CYS A 284 -60.36 -28.62 -38.27
C CYS A 284 -61.67 -28.20 -38.94
N ARG A 285 -61.77 -28.38 -40.25
CA ARG A 285 -62.98 -28.05 -41.03
C ARG A 285 -63.29 -29.14 -42.03
N VAL A 286 -64.57 -29.44 -42.22
CA VAL A 286 -65.02 -30.34 -43.28
C VAL A 286 -66.26 -29.79 -43.97
N MET A 287 -66.23 -29.82 -45.31
CA MET A 287 -67.31 -29.34 -46.16
C MET A 287 -68.08 -30.51 -46.73
N LEU A 288 -69.40 -30.58 -46.47
CA LEU A 288 -70.27 -31.59 -47.06
C LEU A 288 -71.18 -30.98 -48.13
N LYS A 289 -71.24 -31.63 -49.29
CA LYS A 289 -71.99 -31.18 -50.49
C LYS A 289 -73.41 -31.75 -50.59
#